data_AF-A0A7I2V3U7-F1
#
_entry.id   AF-A0A7I2V3U7-F1
#
_cell.length_a   1.000
_cell.length_b   1.000
_cell.length_c   1.000
_cell.angle_alpha   90.00
_cell.angle_beta   90.00
_cell.angle_gamma   90.00
#
_symmetry.space_group_name_H-M   'P 1'
#
loop_
_entity.id
_entity.type
_entity.pdbx_description
1 polymer ?
#
loop_
_entity_poly.entity_id
_entity_poly.type
_entity_poly.pdbx_seq_one_letter_code
_entity_poly.pdbx_strand_id
1 'polypeptide(L)'
;QYHVASVLCQRAKVAMSHFEPNEYIHYDLLEKNINIVRKRLNRPLTLSEKIVYGHLDDPASQEIERGKSYLRLRPDRVAMQDATAQMAMLQFISSGLSKVAVPSTIHCDHLIEAQVGGEKDLRRAKGLALSLRLECSGAISAHCSLELLGSSDLPASACK
;
A
#
# COMPACT_ATOMS: atom_id res chain seq x y z
N GLN A 1 8.09 -33.85 14.97
CA GLN A 1 8.98 -33.46 13.86
C GLN A 1 8.10 -33.17 12.64
N TYR A 2 7.81 -31.90 12.36
CA TYR A 2 7.10 -31.51 11.14
C TYR A 2 8.09 -30.88 10.17
N HIS A 3 8.84 -31.74 9.48
CA HIS A 3 9.65 -31.37 8.32
C HIS A 3 8.74 -31.32 7.08
N VAL A 4 8.06 -30.19 6.86
CA VAL A 4 7.34 -29.95 5.59
C VAL A 4 7.70 -28.59 4.98
N ALA A 5 8.40 -27.71 5.70
CA ALA A 5 8.59 -26.33 5.25
C ALA A 5 9.72 -26.10 4.24
N SER A 6 10.69 -27.01 4.07
CA SER A 6 11.91 -26.71 3.28
C SER A 6 11.87 -27.12 1.81
N VAL A 7 10.74 -27.61 1.28
CA VAL A 7 10.72 -28.26 -0.06
C VAL A 7 10.22 -27.34 -1.20
N LEU A 8 9.67 -26.15 -0.94
CA LEU A 8 9.17 -25.27 -2.02
C LEU A 8 9.42 -23.78 -1.76
N CYS A 9 10.68 -23.39 -1.53
CA CYS A 9 11.09 -21.99 -1.75
C CYS A 9 11.77 -21.91 -3.12
N GLN A 10 10.98 -22.11 -4.19
CA GLN A 10 11.38 -21.53 -5.47
C GLN A 10 11.37 -20.02 -5.27
N ARG A 11 12.45 -19.33 -5.65
CA ARG A 11 12.51 -17.86 -5.75
C ARG A 11 11.47 -17.40 -6.76
N ALA A 12 10.21 -17.32 -6.33
CA ALA A 12 9.10 -17.00 -7.17
C ALA A 12 9.11 -15.49 -7.39
N LYS A 13 9.45 -15.06 -8.61
CA LYS A 13 9.30 -13.66 -9.04
C LYS A 13 7.82 -13.39 -9.29
N VAL A 14 7.07 -13.21 -8.21
CA VAL A 14 5.66 -12.84 -8.25
C VAL A 14 5.56 -11.34 -8.08
N ALA A 15 5.00 -10.66 -9.07
CA ALA A 15 4.78 -9.22 -9.01
C ALA A 15 3.79 -8.88 -7.87
N MET A 16 3.97 -7.73 -7.23
CA MET A 16 3.07 -7.29 -6.15
C MET A 16 1.65 -6.99 -6.66
N SER A 17 1.53 -6.44 -7.86
CA SER A 17 0.25 -6.18 -8.52
C SER A 17 0.40 -6.19 -10.04
N HIS A 18 -0.74 -6.14 -10.75
CA HIS A 18 -0.76 -5.95 -12.20
C HIS A 18 -0.20 -4.59 -12.65
N PHE A 19 -0.23 -3.58 -11.79
CA PHE A 19 0.24 -2.22 -12.09
C PHE A 19 1.74 -2.06 -11.88
N GLU A 20 2.36 -2.94 -11.10
CA GLU A 20 3.79 -2.91 -10.76
C GLU A 20 4.48 -4.23 -11.15
N PRO A 21 4.57 -4.59 -12.45
CA PRO A 21 5.09 -5.91 -12.88
C PRO A 21 6.59 -6.13 -12.55
N ASN A 22 7.31 -5.04 -12.29
CA ASN A 22 8.75 -5.06 -11.98
C ASN A 22 9.05 -5.05 -10.48
N GLU A 23 8.02 -4.94 -9.63
CA GLU A 23 8.15 -4.97 -8.16
C GLU A 23 7.65 -6.30 -7.64
N TYR A 24 8.46 -7.00 -6.86
CA TYR A 24 8.19 -8.39 -6.47
C TYR A 24 7.87 -8.54 -4.98
N ILE A 25 7.14 -9.58 -4.62
CA ILE A 25 6.82 -9.90 -3.22
C ILE A 25 8.05 -10.52 -2.54
N HIS A 26 8.50 -9.93 -1.43
CA HIS A 26 9.73 -10.30 -0.73
C HIS A 26 9.52 -11.22 0.49
N TYR A 27 8.88 -12.39 0.30
CA TYR A 27 8.70 -13.35 1.40
C TYR A 27 10.02 -13.92 1.94
N ASP A 28 11.06 -14.05 1.10
CA ASP A 28 12.39 -14.49 1.52
C ASP A 28 13.01 -13.55 2.57
N LEU A 29 12.79 -12.24 2.43
CA LEU A 29 13.27 -11.23 3.38
C LEU A 29 12.46 -11.28 4.68
N LEU A 30 11.13 -11.40 4.55
CA LEU A 30 10.24 -11.56 5.70
C LEU A 30 10.63 -12.77 6.55
N GLU A 31 10.86 -13.93 5.93
CA GLU A 31 11.25 -15.16 6.63
C GLU A 31 12.61 -15.01 7.32
N LYS A 32 13.59 -14.39 6.67
CA LYS A 32 14.91 -14.11 7.26
C LYS A 32 14.77 -13.24 8.52
N ASN A 33 14.00 -12.16 8.43
CA ASN A 33 13.81 -11.21 9.53
C ASN A 33 13.05 -11.87 10.71
N ILE A 34 12.01 -12.63 10.42
CA ILE A 34 11.27 -13.41 11.43
C ILE A 34 12.20 -14.39 12.15
N ASN A 35 13.08 -15.08 11.41
CA ASN A 35 14.01 -16.04 12.00
C ASN A 35 15.04 -15.36 12.92
N ILE A 36 15.52 -14.16 12.57
CA ILE A 36 16.41 -13.36 13.44
C ILE A 36 15.66 -12.97 14.72
N VAL A 37 14.47 -12.38 14.59
CA VAL A 37 13.69 -11.89 15.74
C VAL A 37 13.23 -13.03 16.64
N ARG A 38 12.86 -14.18 16.06
CA ARG A 38 12.45 -15.37 16.82
C ARG A 38 13.58 -15.91 17.69
N LYS A 39 14.83 -15.91 17.20
CA LYS A 39 16.03 -16.30 17.98
C LYS A 39 16.32 -15.33 19.12
N ARG A 40 16.01 -14.05 18.95
CA ARG A 40 16.21 -13.01 19.98
C ARG A 40 15.16 -13.09 21.09
N LEU A 41 13.88 -13.23 20.73
CA LEU A 41 12.77 -13.15 21.66
C LEU A 41 12.44 -14.49 22.35
N ASN A 42 12.91 -15.62 21.81
CA ASN A 42 12.74 -16.97 22.39
C ASN A 42 11.32 -17.33 22.85
N ARG A 43 10.30 -16.80 22.16
CA ARG A 43 8.88 -17.04 22.43
C ARG A 43 8.10 -17.23 21.13
N PRO A 44 6.91 -17.84 21.16
CA PRO A 44 6.03 -17.85 20.00
C PRO A 44 5.62 -16.43 19.62
N LEU A 45 5.56 -16.17 18.30
CA LEU A 45 5.16 -14.89 17.72
C LEU A 45 3.74 -15.02 17.15
N THR A 46 2.92 -14.00 17.37
CA THR A 46 1.59 -13.90 16.73
C THR A 46 1.73 -13.57 15.23
N LEU A 47 0.65 -13.69 14.46
CA LEU A 47 0.68 -13.34 13.04
C LEU A 47 1.06 -11.87 12.83
N SER A 48 0.44 -10.96 13.57
CA SER A 48 0.74 -9.53 13.50
C SER A 48 2.20 -9.25 13.85
N GLU A 49 2.76 -9.93 14.86
CA GLU A 49 4.18 -9.79 15.19
C GLU A 49 5.11 -10.30 14.09
N LYS A 50 4.76 -11.42 13.44
CA LYS A 50 5.55 -11.93 12.32
C LYS A 50 5.58 -10.95 11.15
N ILE A 51 4.43 -10.37 10.82
CA ILE A 51 4.32 -9.38 9.73
C ILE A 51 5.08 -8.11 10.14
N VAL A 52 4.79 -7.52 11.30
CA VAL A 52 5.41 -6.26 11.75
C VAL A 52 6.93 -6.42 11.94
N TYR A 53 7.38 -7.43 12.68
CA TYR A 53 8.81 -7.64 12.90
C TYR A 53 9.56 -8.13 11.66
N GLY A 54 8.85 -8.75 10.72
CA GLY A 54 9.39 -9.11 9.42
C GLY A 54 9.75 -7.89 8.56
N HIS A 55 9.14 -6.73 8.79
CA HIS A 55 9.40 -5.47 8.07
C HIS A 55 10.30 -4.50 8.85
N LEU A 56 11.04 -4.97 9.86
CA LEU A 56 12.02 -4.15 10.56
C LEU A 56 13.19 -3.77 9.63
N ASP A 57 13.65 -2.53 9.75
CA ASP A 57 14.85 -2.04 9.05
C ASP A 57 16.12 -2.72 9.57
N ASP A 58 16.22 -2.88 10.90
CA ASP A 58 17.28 -3.66 11.56
C ASP A 58 16.70 -4.67 12.55
N PRO A 59 16.44 -5.92 12.12
CA PRO A 59 15.89 -6.96 13.01
C PRO A 59 16.89 -7.45 14.07
N ALA A 60 18.18 -7.16 13.95
CA ALA A 60 19.21 -7.65 14.85
C ALA A 60 19.40 -6.74 16.07
N SER A 61 19.40 -5.41 15.88
CA SER A 61 19.64 -4.45 16.96
C SER A 61 18.37 -3.83 17.54
N GLN A 62 17.26 -3.78 16.79
CA GLN A 62 16.05 -3.08 17.19
C GLN A 62 15.52 -3.56 18.55
N GLU A 63 15.23 -2.62 19.44
CA GLU A 63 14.53 -2.88 20.70
C GLU A 63 13.05 -3.16 20.45
N ILE A 64 12.53 -4.22 21.06
CA ILE A 64 11.15 -4.70 20.86
C ILE A 64 10.48 -4.87 22.22
N GLU A 65 9.81 -3.80 22.66
CA GLU A 65 8.93 -3.80 23.83
C GLU A 65 7.51 -3.38 23.42
N ARG A 66 6.54 -4.28 23.61
CA ARG A 66 5.14 -4.02 23.27
C ARG A 66 4.62 -2.80 24.05
N GLY A 67 4.07 -1.83 23.32
CA GLY A 67 3.47 -0.62 23.92
C GLY A 67 4.48 0.42 24.42
N LYS A 68 5.78 0.24 24.17
CA LYS A 68 6.82 1.18 24.64
C LYS A 68 7.80 1.57 23.54
N SER A 69 8.36 0.59 22.82
CA SER A 69 9.39 0.85 21.82
C SER A 69 8.80 1.37 20.51
N TYR A 70 9.44 2.37 19.90
CA TYR A 70 9.16 2.78 18.52
C TYR A 70 9.90 1.90 17.53
N LEU A 71 9.15 1.25 16.62
CA LEU A 71 9.71 0.35 15.63
C LEU A 71 10.07 1.12 14.34
N ARG A 72 11.28 0.90 13.84
CA ARG A 72 11.71 1.39 12.52
C ARG A 72 11.35 0.36 11.47
N LEU A 73 10.34 0.69 10.66
CA LEU A 73 9.72 -0.22 9.70
C LEU A 73 9.98 0.22 8.26
N ARG A 74 9.97 -0.75 7.35
CA ARG A 74 9.99 -0.56 5.90
C ARG A 74 8.66 -1.04 5.32
N PRO A 75 7.67 -0.16 5.13
CA PRO A 75 6.44 -0.54 4.46
C PRO A 75 6.68 -0.80 2.96
N ASP A 76 5.97 -1.79 2.41
CA ASP A 76 6.13 -2.20 1.00
C ASP A 76 5.43 -1.26 0.01
N ARG A 77 4.35 -0.59 0.42
CA ARG A 77 3.59 0.35 -0.42
C ARG A 77 2.90 1.43 0.40
N VAL A 78 2.53 2.52 -0.26
CA VAL A 78 1.72 3.61 0.32
C VAL A 78 0.43 3.75 -0.48
N ALA A 79 -0.70 3.90 0.20
CA ALA A 79 -1.97 4.22 -0.44
C ALA A 79 -2.56 5.45 0.25
N MET A 80 -3.03 6.41 -0.54
CA MET A 80 -3.65 7.63 -0.07
C MET A 80 -5.02 7.80 -0.71
N GLN A 81 -5.91 8.50 -0.02
CA GLN A 81 -7.21 8.92 -0.53
C GLN A 81 -7.15 10.39 -0.90
N ASP A 82 -7.91 10.83 -1.90
CA ASP A 82 -7.91 12.20 -2.44
C ASP A 82 -7.99 13.31 -1.37
N ALA A 83 -8.82 13.15 -0.35
CA ALA A 83 -8.93 14.11 0.75
C ALA A 83 -7.63 14.31 1.55
N THR A 84 -6.80 13.26 1.70
CA THR A 84 -5.53 13.30 2.45
C THR A 84 -4.31 13.41 1.55
N ALA A 85 -4.42 12.98 0.29
CA ALA A 85 -3.35 12.96 -0.70
C ALA A 85 -2.89 14.36 -1.07
N GLN A 86 -3.80 15.36 -1.13
CA GLN A 86 -3.46 16.74 -1.50
C GLN A 86 -2.34 17.29 -0.62
N MET A 87 -2.50 17.23 0.71
CA MET A 87 -1.48 17.75 1.63
C MET A 87 -0.23 16.88 1.67
N ALA A 88 -0.38 15.55 1.58
CA ALA A 88 0.76 14.63 1.52
C ALA A 88 1.65 14.90 0.29
N MET A 89 1.04 15.17 -0.86
CA MET A 89 1.76 15.54 -2.09
C MET A 89 2.47 16.89 -1.97
N LEU A 90 1.82 17.91 -1.39
CA LEU A 90 2.46 19.21 -1.16
C LEU A 90 3.71 19.08 -0.26
N GLN A 91 3.63 18.27 0.79
CA GLN A 91 4.78 17.98 1.65
C GLN A 91 5.86 17.20 0.90
N PHE A 92 5.47 16.25 0.05
CA PHE A 92 6.40 15.49 -0.79
C PHE A 92 7.12 16.41 -1.80
N ILE A 93 6.41 17.31 -2.48
CA ILE A 93 7.01 18.31 -3.39
C ILE A 93 7.98 19.21 -2.62
N SER A 94 7.60 19.63 -1.41
CA SER A 94 8.45 20.45 -0.53
C SER A 94 9.73 19.73 -0.08
N SER A 95 9.74 18.39 -0.08
CA SER A 95 10.94 17.58 0.24
C SER A 95 12.02 17.63 -0.86
N GLY A 96 11.67 18.09 -2.07
CA GLY A 96 12.58 18.16 -3.22
C GLY A 96 12.92 16.81 -3.86
N LEU A 97 12.27 15.71 -3.45
CA LEU A 97 12.45 14.39 -4.04
C LEU A 97 11.76 14.29 -5.41
N SER A 98 12.44 13.73 -6.40
CA SER A 98 11.92 13.62 -7.77
C SER A 98 10.92 12.48 -7.96
N LYS A 99 10.96 11.44 -7.12
CA LYS A 99 10.13 10.23 -7.22
C LYS A 99 9.96 9.56 -5.86
N VAL A 100 8.82 8.91 -5.63
CA VAL A 100 8.61 8.08 -4.44
C VAL A 100 9.50 6.83 -4.42
N ALA A 101 9.85 6.39 -3.21
CA ALA A 101 10.74 5.26 -2.99
C ALA A 101 10.04 3.90 -3.06
N VAL A 102 8.74 3.85 -2.77
CA VAL A 102 7.93 2.62 -2.78
C VAL A 102 6.67 2.82 -3.62
N PRO A 103 6.10 1.74 -4.21
CA PRO A 103 4.86 1.82 -4.96
C PRO A 103 3.78 2.55 -4.17
N SER A 104 3.24 3.60 -4.80
CA SER A 104 2.33 4.53 -4.15
C SER A 104 1.10 4.74 -5.03
N THR A 105 -0.10 4.72 -4.44
CA THR A 105 -1.36 4.97 -5.13
C THR A 105 -2.18 6.07 -4.47
N ILE A 106 -2.88 6.85 -5.27
CA ILE A 106 -3.88 7.84 -4.81
C ILE A 106 -5.23 7.41 -5.37
N HIS A 107 -6.19 7.15 -4.49
CA HIS A 107 -7.57 6.80 -4.85
C HIS A 107 -8.46 8.05 -4.72
N CYS A 108 -9.29 8.32 -5.73
CA CYS A 108 -10.20 9.47 -5.76
C CYS A 108 -11.64 9.02 -5.50
N ASP A 109 -12.00 8.97 -4.24
CA ASP A 109 -13.26 8.41 -3.74
C ASP A 109 -14.02 9.34 -2.77
N HIS A 110 -13.38 10.35 -2.15
CA HIS A 110 -14.04 11.19 -1.14
C HIS A 110 -14.65 12.47 -1.72
N LEU A 111 -14.13 12.99 -2.84
CA LEU A 111 -14.57 14.27 -3.41
C LEU A 111 -15.70 14.14 -4.44
N ILE A 112 -16.45 13.03 -4.43
CA ILE A 112 -17.62 12.81 -5.29
C ILE A 112 -18.88 13.13 -4.49
N GLU A 113 -19.44 14.33 -4.70
CA GLU A 113 -20.72 14.70 -4.12
C GLU A 113 -21.88 14.10 -4.94
N ALA A 114 -22.74 13.32 -4.29
CA ALA A 114 -23.97 12.78 -4.86
C ALA A 114 -25.07 13.85 -4.88
N GLN A 115 -25.47 14.29 -6.07
CA GLN A 115 -26.46 15.37 -6.24
C GLN A 115 -27.52 15.03 -7.29
N VAL A 116 -27.11 14.68 -8.51
CA VAL A 116 -28.04 14.52 -9.65
C VAL A 116 -28.10 13.07 -10.13
N GLY A 117 -27.05 12.29 -9.90
CA GLY A 117 -26.95 10.89 -10.32
C GLY A 117 -25.52 10.52 -10.74
N GLY A 118 -25.19 9.22 -10.59
CA GLY A 118 -23.82 8.70 -10.67
C GLY A 118 -22.99 9.23 -11.84
N GLU A 119 -23.45 9.09 -13.09
CA GLU A 119 -22.66 9.52 -14.25
C GLU A 119 -22.40 11.03 -14.35
N LYS A 120 -23.37 11.85 -13.90
CA LYS A 120 -23.26 13.31 -13.95
C LYS A 120 -22.34 13.81 -12.84
N ASP A 121 -22.52 13.27 -11.65
CA ASP A 121 -21.72 13.59 -10.46
C ASP A 121 -20.26 13.13 -10.65
N LEU A 122 -20.06 11.96 -11.27
CA LEU A 122 -18.74 11.43 -11.61
C LEU A 122 -18.01 12.28 -12.66
N ARG A 123 -18.72 12.76 -13.70
CA ARG A 123 -18.14 13.67 -14.70
C ARG A 123 -17.64 14.98 -14.07
N ARG A 124 -18.41 15.53 -13.13
CA ARG A 124 -18.01 16.71 -12.37
C ARG A 124 -16.76 16.43 -11.51
N ALA A 125 -16.74 15.30 -10.81
CA ALA A 125 -15.61 14.91 -9.96
C ALA A 125 -14.33 14.63 -10.77
N LYS A 126 -14.42 14.05 -11.98
CA LYS A 126 -13.27 13.87 -12.91
C LYS A 126 -12.55 15.19 -13.20
N GLY A 127 -13.31 16.28 -13.36
CA GLY A 127 -12.75 17.61 -13.59
C GLY A 127 -11.92 18.11 -12.42
N LEU A 128 -12.40 17.91 -11.19
CA LEU A 128 -11.70 18.31 -9.95
C LEU A 128 -10.47 17.45 -9.68
N ALA A 129 -10.57 16.13 -9.88
CA ALA A 129 -9.47 15.19 -9.71
C ALA A 129 -8.32 15.39 -10.72
N LEU A 130 -8.58 16.05 -11.86
CA LEU A 130 -7.55 16.34 -12.86
C LEU A 130 -6.45 17.26 -12.32
N SER A 131 -6.76 18.12 -11.34
CA SER A 131 -5.78 19.00 -10.68
C SER A 131 -4.70 18.20 -9.96
N LEU A 132 -5.10 17.16 -9.21
CA LEU A 132 -4.18 16.25 -8.52
C LEU A 132 -3.29 15.48 -9.51
N ARG A 133 -3.85 15.11 -10.67
CA ARG A 133 -3.11 14.35 -11.70
C ARG A 133 -1.99 15.16 -12.33
N LEU A 134 -2.18 16.47 -12.53
CA LEU A 134 -1.17 17.36 -13.11
C LEU A 134 0.03 17.57 -12.17
N GLU A 135 -0.21 17.62 -10.86
CA GLU A 135 0.85 17.76 -9.84
C GLU A 135 1.69 16.47 -9.68
N CYS A 136 1.13 15.30 -10.01
CA CYS A 136 1.77 14.00 -9.79
C CYS A 136 2.64 13.50 -10.95
N SER A 137 2.74 14.23 -12.08
CA SER A 137 3.28 13.70 -13.33
C SER A 137 4.69 13.11 -13.19
N GLY A 138 4.77 11.77 -13.15
CA GLY A 138 6.00 10.97 -13.09
C GLY A 138 6.46 10.52 -11.69
N ALA A 139 5.90 11.07 -10.60
CA ALA A 139 6.35 10.77 -9.24
C ALA A 139 5.58 9.63 -8.57
N ILE A 140 4.26 9.50 -8.83
CA ILE A 140 3.36 8.52 -8.20
C ILE A 140 2.37 7.98 -9.23
N SER A 141 2.02 6.68 -9.14
CA SER A 141 0.92 6.13 -9.93
C SER A 141 -0.42 6.59 -9.33
N ALA A 142 -0.98 7.67 -9.86
CA ALA A 142 -2.31 8.11 -9.50
C ALA A 142 -3.36 7.23 -10.18
N HIS A 143 -3.72 6.11 -9.55
CA HIS A 143 -4.87 5.30 -9.95
C HIS A 143 -6.16 5.94 -9.47
N CYS A 144 -6.67 6.83 -10.30
CA CYS A 144 -8.03 7.31 -10.18
C CYS A 144 -8.97 6.10 -10.37
N SER A 145 -9.47 5.48 -9.28
CA SER A 145 -10.43 4.35 -9.29
C SER A 145 -11.73 4.62 -10.06
N LEU A 146 -11.85 5.81 -10.66
CA LEU A 146 -12.92 6.26 -11.54
C LEU A 146 -13.06 5.49 -12.87
N GLU A 147 -12.10 4.65 -13.25
CA GLU A 147 -12.24 3.76 -14.42
C GLU A 147 -13.12 2.53 -14.16
N LEU A 148 -13.32 2.11 -12.89
CA LEU A 148 -14.18 0.95 -12.57
C LEU A 148 -15.69 1.27 -12.51
N LEU A 149 -16.06 2.55 -12.51
CA LEU A 149 -17.47 2.98 -12.62
C LEU A 149 -17.90 3.19 -14.08
N GLY A 150 -17.00 3.02 -15.05
CA GLY A 150 -17.25 3.24 -16.47
C GLY A 150 -17.52 1.98 -17.29
N SER A 151 -17.29 0.77 -16.75
CA SER A 151 -17.58 -0.49 -17.41
C SER A 151 -18.93 -1.05 -16.94
N SER A 152 -20.00 -0.61 -17.61
CA SER A 152 -21.27 -1.31 -17.91
C SER A 152 -21.87 -2.33 -16.90
N ASP A 153 -23.13 -2.08 -16.57
CA ASP A 153 -24.16 -3.03 -16.07
C ASP A 153 -24.06 -3.55 -14.63
N LEU A 154 -24.60 -2.79 -13.67
CA LEU A 154 -25.13 -3.33 -12.42
C LEU A 154 -26.63 -2.98 -12.34
N PRO A 155 -27.54 -3.97 -12.21
CA PRO A 155 -28.97 -3.68 -12.08
C PRO A 155 -29.23 -2.91 -10.78
N ALA A 156 -29.87 -1.76 -10.92
CA ALA A 156 -30.37 -0.96 -9.81
C ALA A 156 -31.44 -1.74 -9.03
N SER A 157 -31.02 -2.48 -8.00
CA SER A 157 -31.91 -3.17 -7.07
C SER A 157 -31.16 -3.63 -5.81
N ALA A 158 -30.80 -2.71 -4.92
CA ALA A 158 -30.52 -3.04 -3.52
C ALA A 158 -30.52 -1.77 -2.65
N CYS A 159 -31.66 -1.07 -2.58
CA CYS A 159 -31.97 -0.18 -1.46
C CYS A 159 -33.50 0.00 -1.38
N LYS A 160 -34.17 -1.04 -0.91
CA LYS A 160 -35.46 -0.99 -0.22
C LYS A 160 -35.45 -2.05 0.85
#